data_AF-A0A1J3C7Z3-F1
#
_entry.id   AF-A0A1J3C7Z3-F1
#
_cell.length_a   1.000
_cell.length_b   1.000
_cell.length_c   1.000
_cell.angle_alpha   90.00
_cell.angle_beta   90.00
_cell.angle_gamma   90.00
#
_symmetry.space_group_name_H-M   'P 1'
#
loop_
_entity.id
_entity.type
_entity.pdbx_description
1 polymer ?
#
loop_
_entity_poly.entity_id
_entity_poly.type
_entity_poly.pdbx_seq_one_letter_code
_entity_poly.pdbx_strand_id
1 'polypeptide(L)'
;ESEDGETVTRYLPLDSYISLLEEQTGETGIKYGKIRQTLVKRFGDDASPRVLSSSMKRNGHRGMFSRILGKQSEVNTGGGETGGSSSITENGIFLSGCQTDQRSEDVYVTRTGKAYGAFSDAIQTVLSQTRKDKKITNRDMVVKAREILRKQKFSQRPGLYCHDRFVKQPFIC
;
A
#
# COMPACT_ATOMS: atom_id res chain seq x y z
N GLU A 1 0.38 -17.66 29.07
CA GLU A 1 1.32 -18.32 28.14
C GLU A 1 1.41 -17.45 26.90
N SER A 2 2.61 -17.01 26.54
CA SER A 2 2.86 -16.21 25.33
C SER A 2 2.56 -17.07 24.11
N GLU A 3 1.58 -16.67 23.32
CA GLU A 3 1.32 -17.33 22.04
C GLU A 3 2.58 -17.21 21.18
N ASP A 4 3.18 -18.36 20.88
CA ASP A 4 4.38 -18.50 20.04
C ASP A 4 3.99 -18.23 18.59
N GLY A 5 3.75 -16.95 18.31
CA GLY A 5 3.40 -16.41 17.00
C GLY A 5 4.61 -15.74 16.40
N GLU A 6 4.95 -16.12 15.16
CA GLU A 6 5.96 -15.43 14.38
C GLU A 6 5.38 -14.13 13.83
N THR A 7 6.14 -13.04 13.93
CA THR A 7 5.76 -11.74 13.39
C THR A 7 6.73 -11.36 12.28
N VAL A 8 6.21 -11.10 11.09
CA VAL A 8 6.99 -10.76 9.90
C VAL A 8 6.55 -9.39 9.38
N THR A 9 7.49 -8.60 8.88
CA THR A 9 7.16 -7.30 8.29
C THR A 9 6.61 -7.43 6.87
N ARG A 10 5.63 -6.58 6.53
CA ARG A 10 5.15 -6.39 5.15
C ARG A 10 6.08 -5.53 4.28
N TYR A 11 7.17 -5.00 4.85
CA TYR A 11 8.17 -4.26 4.10
C TYR A 11 9.02 -5.22 3.28
N LEU A 12 9.08 -5.01 1.96
CA LEU A 12 9.96 -5.75 1.05
C LEU A 12 11.25 -4.94 0.83
N PRO A 13 12.42 -5.41 1.30
CA PRO A 13 13.68 -4.76 1.03
C PRO A 13 13.99 -4.72 -0.48
N LEU A 14 14.71 -3.68 -0.91
CA LEU A 14 15.01 -3.46 -2.32
C LEU A 14 15.80 -4.61 -2.95
N ASP A 15 16.72 -5.21 -2.20
CA ASP A 15 17.53 -6.34 -2.69
C ASP A 15 16.67 -7.59 -2.87
N SER A 16 15.80 -7.90 -1.91
CA SER A 16 14.83 -8.98 -2.03
C SER A 16 13.89 -8.76 -3.21
N TYR A 17 13.44 -7.51 -3.43
CA TYR A 17 12.65 -7.15 -4.60
C TYR A 17 13.40 -7.38 -5.92
N ILE A 18 14.68 -7.04 -5.99
CA ILE A 18 15.53 -7.31 -7.16
C ILE A 18 15.67 -8.82 -7.40
N SER A 19 15.98 -9.60 -6.37
CA SER A 19 16.11 -11.06 -6.50
C SER A 19 14.82 -11.71 -7.00
N LEU A 20 13.66 -11.28 -6.48
CA LEU A 20 12.36 -11.75 -6.97
C LEU A 20 12.13 -11.32 -8.42
N LEU A 21 12.53 -10.11 -8.81
CA LEU A 21 12.39 -9.64 -10.19
C LEU A 21 13.27 -10.44 -11.16
N GLU A 22 14.50 -10.78 -10.75
CA GLU A 22 15.39 -11.67 -11.52
C GLU A 22 14.77 -13.05 -11.71
N GLU A 23 14.28 -13.67 -10.64
CA GLU A 23 13.59 -14.96 -10.66
C GLU A 23 12.38 -14.95 -11.62
N GLN A 24 11.54 -13.92 -11.53
CA GLN A 24 10.30 -13.83 -12.31
C GLN A 24 10.51 -13.43 -13.79
N THR A 25 11.67 -12.88 -14.12
CA THR A 25 11.98 -12.42 -15.50
C THR A 25 12.99 -13.31 -16.22
N GLY A 26 13.78 -14.10 -15.48
CA GLY A 26 14.95 -14.80 -16.00
C GLY A 26 16.12 -13.86 -16.34
N GLU A 27 16.01 -12.55 -16.05
CA GLU A 27 17.13 -11.63 -16.14
C GLU A 27 18.03 -11.76 -14.92
N THR A 28 19.34 -11.61 -15.09
CA THR A 28 20.31 -11.66 -13.98
C THR A 28 21.10 -10.36 -13.90
N GLY A 29 21.52 -9.99 -12.69
CA GLY A 29 22.31 -8.79 -12.44
C GLY A 29 21.54 -7.48 -12.65
N ILE A 30 20.25 -7.44 -12.28
CA ILE A 30 19.42 -6.23 -12.41
C ILE A 30 19.98 -5.15 -11.47
N LYS A 31 20.58 -4.11 -12.05
CA LYS A 31 21.08 -2.95 -11.29
C LYS A 31 19.92 -2.07 -10.80
N TYR A 32 20.06 -1.42 -9.65
CA TYR A 32 19.05 -0.50 -9.10
C TYR A 32 18.51 0.54 -10.11
N GLY A 33 19.39 1.14 -10.93
CA GLY A 33 19.01 2.11 -11.95
C GLY A 33 18.25 1.55 -13.16
N LYS A 34 18.14 0.21 -13.25
CA LYS A 34 17.53 -0.52 -14.37
C LYS A 34 16.16 -1.13 -14.04
N ILE A 35 15.73 -1.11 -12.78
CA ILE A 35 14.45 -1.67 -12.32
C ILE A 35 13.27 -1.25 -13.20
N ARG A 36 13.08 0.06 -13.43
CA ARG A 36 11.97 0.56 -14.25
C ARG A 36 12.02 0.04 -15.70
N GLN A 37 13.22 -0.14 -16.26
CA GLN A 37 13.39 -0.66 -17.62
C GLN A 37 13.04 -2.14 -17.69
N THR A 38 13.48 -2.93 -16.71
CA THR A 38 13.11 -4.34 -16.61
C THR A 38 11.60 -4.51 -16.44
N LEU A 39 10.94 -3.67 -15.63
CA LEU A 39 9.48 -3.69 -15.49
C LEU A 39 8.76 -3.39 -16.82
N VAL A 40 9.18 -2.36 -17.57
CA VAL A 40 8.58 -2.07 -18.88
C VAL A 40 8.84 -3.21 -19.88
N LYS A 41 10.04 -3.80 -19.88
CA LYS A 41 10.36 -4.92 -20.76
C LYS A 41 9.50 -6.15 -20.44
N ARG A 42 9.20 -6.42 -19.17
CA ARG A 42 8.43 -7.58 -18.72
C ARG A 42 6.92 -7.42 -18.88
N PHE A 43 6.39 -6.23 -18.62
CA PHE A 43 4.94 -5.97 -18.55
C PHE A 43 4.41 -5.15 -19.74
N GLY A 44 5.26 -4.53 -20.56
CA GLY A 44 4.83 -3.73 -21.70
C GLY A 44 3.88 -2.62 -21.26
N ASP A 45 2.72 -2.54 -21.94
CA ASP A 45 1.67 -1.56 -21.67
C ASP A 45 0.97 -1.77 -20.30
N ASP A 46 1.10 -2.95 -19.69
CA ASP A 46 0.55 -3.24 -18.37
C ASP A 46 1.42 -2.69 -17.22
N ALA A 47 2.59 -2.13 -17.53
CA ALA A 47 3.40 -1.46 -16.53
C ALA A 47 2.72 -0.19 -15.99
N SER A 48 2.95 0.13 -14.72
CA SER A 48 2.36 1.33 -14.10
C SER A 48 2.63 2.61 -14.93
N PRO A 49 1.65 3.52 -15.12
CA PRO A 49 1.83 4.75 -15.91
C PRO A 49 3.01 5.62 -15.47
N ARG A 50 3.34 5.64 -14.17
CA ARG A 50 4.52 6.35 -13.64
C ARG A 50 5.85 5.71 -14.06
N VAL A 51 5.86 4.39 -14.26
CA VAL A 51 7.01 3.63 -14.75
C VAL A 51 7.18 3.88 -16.27
N LEU A 52 6.08 3.83 -17.03
CA LEU A 52 6.07 4.10 -18.49
C LEU A 52 6.54 5.51 -18.83
N SER A 53 5.94 6.53 -18.21
CA SER A 53 6.31 7.95 -18.44
C SER A 53 7.77 8.26 -18.11
N SER A 54 8.36 7.55 -17.16
CA SER A 54 9.78 7.67 -16.81
C SER A 54 10.72 7.03 -17.85
N SER A 55 10.26 5.98 -18.52
CA SER A 55 11.02 5.26 -19.54
C SER A 55 11.03 6.01 -20.88
N MET A 56 9.88 6.58 -21.26
CA MET A 56 9.70 7.30 -22.53
C MET A 56 10.55 8.58 -22.65
N LYS A 57 10.92 9.22 -21.53
CA LYS A 57 11.75 10.45 -21.55
C LYS A 57 13.18 10.25 -22.06
N ARG A 58 13.68 9.01 -22.14
CA ARG A 58 15.08 8.73 -22.56
C ARG A 58 15.25 8.48 -24.05
N ASN A 59 14.20 8.10 -24.77
CA ASN A 59 14.27 7.81 -26.20
C ASN A 59 13.55 8.90 -26.99
N GLY A 60 14.31 9.88 -27.50
CA GLY A 60 13.81 10.99 -28.33
C GLY A 60 13.32 10.56 -29.72
N HIS A 61 12.52 9.50 -29.84
CA HIS A 61 11.84 9.11 -31.08
C HIS A 61 10.33 9.22 -30.88
N ARG A 62 9.87 10.44 -31.14
CA ARG A 62 8.56 11.01 -30.85
C ARG A 62 7.42 10.53 -31.78
N GLY A 63 7.59 9.42 -32.50
CA GLY A 63 6.87 9.22 -33.77
C GLY A 63 5.73 8.22 -33.83
N MET A 64 5.82 7.04 -33.22
CA MET A 64 5.06 5.90 -33.77
C MET A 64 4.11 5.13 -32.83
N PHE A 65 4.25 5.25 -31.50
CA PHE A 65 3.35 4.52 -30.58
C PHE A 65 2.16 5.34 -30.07
N SER A 66 2.10 6.66 -30.36
CA SER A 66 1.04 7.55 -29.88
C SER A 66 -0.31 7.39 -30.59
N ARG A 67 -0.44 6.48 -31.57
CA ARG A 67 -1.68 6.30 -32.34
C ARG A 67 -2.50 5.05 -31.96
N ILE A 68 -1.98 4.14 -31.13
CA ILE A 68 -2.66 2.87 -30.80
C ILE A 68 -3.34 2.88 -29.42
N LEU A 69 -3.17 3.93 -28.60
CA LEU A 69 -3.93 4.07 -27.35
C LEU A 69 -5.00 5.15 -27.51
N GLY A 70 -6.13 4.73 -28.09
CA GLY A 70 -7.34 5.53 -28.15
C GLY A 70 -7.80 5.95 -26.75
N LYS A 71 -8.22 7.22 -26.65
CA LYS A 71 -9.21 7.76 -25.68
C LYS A 71 -9.49 6.86 -24.47
N GLN A 72 -8.77 7.07 -23.36
CA GLN A 72 -9.38 7.37 -22.06
C GLN A 72 -8.31 7.71 -21.01
N SER A 73 -8.66 8.65 -20.14
CA SER A 73 -7.88 9.25 -19.06
C SER A 73 -6.89 10.36 -19.48
N GLU A 74 -7.40 11.58 -19.57
CA GLU A 74 -6.61 12.77 -19.28
C GLU A 74 -6.23 12.74 -17.79
N VAL A 75 -5.18 11.99 -17.44
CA VAL A 75 -4.45 12.24 -16.20
C VAL A 75 -3.33 13.19 -16.58
N ASN A 76 -3.53 14.48 -16.28
CA ASN A 76 -2.52 15.52 -16.42
C ASN A 76 -1.21 15.06 -15.76
N THR A 77 -0.29 14.55 -16.58
CA THR A 77 1.03 14.09 -16.15
C THR A 77 2.01 15.25 -16.39
N GLY A 78 1.80 16.34 -15.65
CA GLY A 78 2.74 17.45 -15.58
C GLY A 78 3.79 17.20 -14.50
N GLY A 79 5.07 17.23 -14.88
CA GLY A 79 6.25 17.39 -13.99
C GLY A 79 6.53 16.23 -13.03
N GLY A 80 7.73 15.66 -12.91
CA GLY A 80 8.94 16.43 -12.62
C GLY A 80 8.85 17.06 -11.23
N GLU A 81 9.21 16.30 -10.18
CA GLU A 81 9.75 16.84 -8.92
C GLU A 81 8.83 17.61 -7.94
N THR A 82 7.53 17.35 -7.91
CA THR A 82 6.70 17.70 -6.74
C THR A 82 6.24 16.43 -6.03
N GLY A 83 6.50 16.34 -4.73
CA GLY A 83 6.27 15.17 -3.88
C GLY A 83 4.92 14.50 -4.10
N GLY A 84 4.90 13.17 -3.99
CA GLY A 84 3.78 12.28 -4.29
C GLY A 84 2.54 12.42 -3.40
N SER A 85 2.09 13.63 -3.11
CA SER A 85 0.72 13.87 -2.69
C SER A 85 -0.15 13.87 -3.94
N SER A 86 -0.51 12.68 -4.43
CA SER A 86 -1.87 12.57 -4.94
C SER A 86 -2.76 12.90 -3.75
N SER A 87 -3.22 14.14 -3.66
CA SER A 87 -4.20 14.55 -2.65
C SER A 87 -5.22 13.43 -2.59
N ILE A 88 -5.42 12.85 -1.40
CA ILE A 88 -6.58 11.98 -1.19
C ILE A 88 -7.75 12.78 -1.74
N THR A 89 -8.49 12.17 -2.66
CA THR A 89 -9.60 12.86 -3.32
C THR A 89 -10.49 13.45 -2.24
N GLU A 90 -11.16 14.58 -2.49
CA GLU A 90 -11.95 15.23 -1.44
C GLU A 90 -13.00 14.31 -0.80
N ASN A 91 -13.35 13.21 -1.46
CA ASN A 91 -14.30 12.18 -1.01
C ASN A 91 -13.65 10.88 -0.52
N GLY A 92 -12.33 10.81 -0.50
CA GLY A 92 -11.56 9.64 -0.10
C GLY A 92 -11.30 9.60 1.41
N ILE A 93 -11.33 8.37 1.94
CA ILE A 93 -10.86 8.05 3.29
C ILE A 93 -9.78 6.99 3.15
N PHE A 94 -8.60 7.24 3.69
CA PHE A 94 -7.48 6.31 3.65
C PHE A 94 -7.03 5.97 5.07
N LEU A 95 -6.90 4.66 5.34
CA LEU A 95 -6.37 4.13 6.59
C LEU A 95 -5.05 3.43 6.30
N SER A 96 -3.96 3.87 6.92
CA SER A 96 -2.67 3.17 6.83
C SER A 96 -2.49 2.22 8.02
N GLY A 97 -1.81 1.09 7.82
CA GLY A 97 -1.50 0.14 8.90
C GLY A 97 -0.44 0.62 9.89
N CYS A 98 0.38 1.59 9.50
CA CYS A 98 1.46 2.15 10.31
C CYS A 98 1.75 3.61 9.92
N GLN A 99 2.56 4.31 10.72
CA GLN A 99 3.17 5.58 10.33
C GLN A 99 4.33 5.33 9.35
N THR A 100 4.78 6.37 8.64
CA THR A 100 5.81 6.26 7.59
C THR A 100 7.17 5.81 8.10
N ASP A 101 7.46 6.01 9.38
CA ASP A 101 8.66 5.61 10.10
C ASP A 101 8.53 4.22 10.77
N GLN A 102 7.42 3.52 10.54
CA GLN A 102 7.09 2.24 11.16
C GLN A 102 6.84 1.15 10.10
N ARG A 103 6.67 -0.08 10.56
CA ARG A 103 6.37 -1.24 9.71
C ARG A 103 5.01 -1.81 10.07
N SER A 104 4.27 -2.24 9.04
CA SER A 104 3.09 -3.07 9.24
C SER A 104 3.52 -4.53 9.34
N GLU A 105 2.84 -5.30 10.18
CA GLU A 105 3.21 -6.67 10.52
C GLU A 105 2.12 -7.68 10.14
N ASP A 106 2.58 -8.84 9.66
CA ASP A 106 1.82 -10.08 9.53
C ASP A 106 2.18 -11.01 10.67
N VAL A 107 1.18 -11.72 11.19
CA VAL A 107 1.31 -12.64 12.32
C VAL A 107 0.96 -14.03 11.84
N TYR A 108 1.82 -14.99 12.15
CA TYR A 108 1.57 -16.41 11.95
C TYR A 108 1.50 -17.11 13.31
N VAL A 109 0.36 -17.74 13.61
CA VAL A 109 0.14 -18.44 14.88
C VAL A 109 0.41 -19.92 14.66
N THR A 110 1.60 -20.38 15.07
CA THR A 110 2.09 -21.76 14.84
C THR A 110 1.11 -22.82 15.33
N ARG A 111 0.54 -22.63 16.54
CA ARG A 111 -0.40 -23.58 17.16
C ARG A 111 -1.68 -23.79 16.35
N THR A 112 -2.15 -22.77 15.65
CA THR A 112 -3.41 -22.84 14.88
C THR A 112 -3.19 -22.94 13.38
N GLY A 113 -1.96 -22.74 12.90
CA GLY A 113 -1.64 -22.64 11.46
C GLY A 113 -2.36 -21.46 10.77
N LYS A 114 -2.75 -20.42 11.52
CA LYS A 114 -3.50 -19.28 10.99
C LYS A 114 -2.59 -18.08 10.86
N ALA A 115 -2.78 -17.31 9.79
CA ALA A 115 -2.10 -16.04 9.57
C ALA A 115 -3.09 -14.88 9.49
N TYR A 116 -2.68 -13.70 9.94
CA TYR A 116 -3.46 -12.48 9.81
C TYR A 116 -2.56 -11.24 9.75
N GLY A 117 -3.06 -10.17 9.12
CA GLY A 117 -2.43 -8.86 9.22
C GLY A 117 -2.84 -8.17 10.50
N ALA A 118 -1.88 -7.73 11.31
CA ALA A 118 -2.15 -7.19 12.64
C ALA A 118 -3.15 -6.02 12.62
N PHE A 119 -3.06 -5.09 11.66
CA PHE A 119 -4.01 -3.96 11.58
C PHE A 119 -5.41 -4.40 11.12
N SER A 120 -5.48 -5.28 10.12
CA SER A 120 -6.77 -5.78 9.62
C SER A 120 -7.51 -6.59 10.69
N ASP A 121 -6.78 -7.42 11.45
CA ASP A 121 -7.34 -8.16 12.59
C ASP A 121 -7.80 -7.22 13.71
N ALA A 122 -7.04 -6.16 14.00
CA ALA A 122 -7.46 -5.15 14.96
C ALA A 122 -8.78 -4.47 14.53
N ILE A 123 -8.98 -4.16 13.24
CA ILE A 123 -10.25 -3.63 12.73
C ILE A 123 -11.39 -4.63 12.96
N GLN A 124 -11.18 -5.91 12.62
CA GLN A 124 -12.20 -6.95 12.83
C GLN A 124 -12.54 -7.13 14.32
N THR A 125 -11.55 -7.03 15.20
CA THR A 125 -11.74 -7.09 16.65
C THR A 125 -12.53 -5.87 17.17
N VAL A 126 -12.29 -4.67 16.63
CA VAL A 126 -13.11 -3.49 16.97
C VAL A 126 -14.55 -3.67 16.53
N LEU A 127 -14.77 -4.21 15.32
CA LEU A 127 -16.11 -4.44 14.78
C LEU A 127 -16.86 -5.50 15.61
N SER A 128 -16.20 -6.59 16.03
CA SER A 128 -16.84 -7.65 16.82
C SER A 128 -17.22 -7.20 18.24
N GLN A 129 -16.49 -6.25 18.82
CA GLN A 129 -16.77 -5.67 20.13
C GLN A 129 -17.80 -4.53 20.08
N THR A 130 -18.11 -4.01 18.90
CA THR A 130 -19.07 -2.92 18.74
C THR A 130 -20.49 -3.49 18.66
N ARG A 131 -21.42 -2.94 19.46
CA ARG A 131 -22.83 -3.36 19.42
C ARG A 131 -23.43 -3.09 18.05
N LYS A 132 -24.28 -3.99 17.55
CA LYS A 132 -24.88 -3.92 16.20
C LYS A 132 -25.68 -2.64 15.93
N ASP A 133 -26.23 -2.02 16.96
CA ASP A 133 -27.03 -0.78 16.90
C ASP A 133 -26.18 0.50 16.97
N LYS A 134 -24.90 0.39 17.32
CA LYS A 134 -24.00 1.55 17.49
C LYS A 134 -23.03 1.66 16.32
N LYS A 135 -23.19 2.71 15.51
CA LYS A 135 -22.21 3.05 14.47
C LYS A 135 -20.91 3.53 15.10
N ILE A 136 -19.78 2.99 14.63
CA ILE A 136 -18.44 3.45 14.97
C ILE A 136 -17.98 4.49 13.94
N THR A 137 -17.32 5.56 14.38
CA THR A 137 -16.80 6.58 13.46
C THR A 137 -15.46 6.17 12.84
N ASN A 138 -15.08 6.79 11.71
CA ASN A 138 -13.76 6.57 11.11
C ASN A 138 -12.61 6.84 12.08
N ARG A 139 -12.71 7.93 12.87
CA ARG A 139 -11.74 8.26 13.92
C ARG A 139 -11.68 7.18 15.00
N ASP A 140 -12.84 6.79 15.54
CA ASP A 140 -12.89 5.86 16.67
C ASP A 140 -12.44 4.46 16.26
N MET A 141 -12.67 4.06 15.02
CA MET A 141 -12.12 2.83 14.44
C MET A 141 -10.60 2.80 14.57
N VAL A 142 -9.91 3.85 14.08
CA VAL A 142 -8.44 3.92 14.12
C VAL A 142 -7.92 4.06 15.55
N VAL A 143 -8.57 4.84 16.41
CA VAL A 143 -8.17 4.99 17.82
C VAL A 143 -8.26 3.65 18.56
N LYS A 144 -9.37 2.93 18.45
CA LYS A 144 -9.53 1.62 19.10
C LYS A 144 -8.58 0.57 18.52
N ALA A 145 -8.35 0.57 17.21
CA ALA A 145 -7.38 -0.34 16.59
C ALA A 145 -5.96 -0.09 17.15
N ARG A 146 -5.54 1.16 17.34
CA ARG A 146 -4.26 1.50 17.99
C ARG A 146 -4.18 0.95 19.42
N GLU A 147 -5.28 1.01 20.18
CA GLU A 147 -5.31 0.48 21.55
C GLU A 147 -5.15 -1.04 21.59
N ILE A 148 -5.79 -1.76 20.67
CA ILE A 148 -5.65 -3.23 20.54
C ILE A 148 -4.22 -3.59 20.20
N LEU A 149 -3.64 -2.95 19.18
CA LEU A 149 -2.27 -3.21 18.74
C LEU A 149 -1.25 -2.94 19.86
N ARG A 150 -1.42 -1.85 20.61
CA ARG A 150 -0.58 -1.54 21.78
C ARG A 150 -0.68 -2.61 22.86
N LYS A 151 -1.89 -3.12 23.15
CA LYS A 151 -2.10 -4.19 24.14
C LYS A 151 -1.43 -5.50 23.71
N GLN A 152 -1.43 -5.77 22.41
CA GLN A 152 -0.77 -6.92 21.79
C GLN A 152 0.75 -6.72 21.59
N LYS A 153 1.31 -5.58 22.04
CA LYS A 153 2.74 -5.22 21.94
C LYS A 153 3.25 -5.01 20.52
N PHE A 154 2.38 -4.74 19.56
CA PHE A 154 2.78 -4.32 18.22
C PHE A 154 3.32 -2.88 18.21
N SER A 155 4.38 -2.66 17.44
CA SER A 155 5.04 -1.35 17.30
C SER A 155 4.28 -0.39 16.37
N GLN A 156 3.50 -0.95 15.46
CA GLN A 156 2.79 -0.22 14.41
C GLN A 156 1.65 0.65 14.96
N ARG A 157 1.50 1.86 14.40
CA ARG A 157 0.44 2.81 14.75
C ARG A 157 -0.34 3.23 13.49
N PRO A 158 -1.53 2.68 13.26
CA PRO A 158 -2.35 3.00 12.09
C PRO A 158 -2.69 4.48 11.95
N GLY A 159 -2.82 4.99 10.73
CA GLY A 159 -3.17 6.40 10.42
C GLY A 159 -4.56 6.54 9.81
N LEU A 160 -5.21 7.69 10.01
CA LEU A 160 -6.44 8.10 9.31
C LEU A 160 -6.15 9.36 8.50
N TYR A 161 -6.45 9.33 7.22
CA TYR A 161 -6.28 10.45 6.30
C TYR A 161 -7.57 10.65 5.51
N CYS A 162 -8.27 11.75 5.77
CA CYS A 162 -9.52 12.11 5.10
C CYS A 162 -9.80 13.59 5.31
N HIS A 163 -10.76 14.13 4.55
CA HIS A 163 -11.30 15.46 4.82
C HIS A 163 -12.01 15.48 6.19
N ASP A 164 -11.91 16.58 6.94
CA ASP A 164 -12.45 16.73 8.30
C ASP A 164 -13.92 16.30 8.45
N ARG A 165 -14.74 16.62 7.45
CA ARG A 165 -16.15 16.20 7.35
C ARG A 165 -16.38 14.69 7.51
N PHE A 166 -15.39 13.84 7.21
CA PHE A 166 -15.50 12.37 7.32
C PHE A 166 -14.97 11.79 8.62
N VAL A 167 -14.22 12.56 9.41
CA VAL A 167 -13.57 12.08 10.64
C VAL A 167 -14.57 11.46 11.61
N LYS A 168 -15.75 12.09 11.75
CA LYS A 168 -16.84 11.67 12.64
C LYS A 168 -17.96 10.90 11.94
N GLN A 169 -17.85 10.66 10.63
CA GLN A 169 -18.84 9.87 9.90
C GLN A 169 -18.70 8.38 10.25
N PRO A 170 -19.78 7.58 10.07
CA PRO A 170 -19.71 6.14 10.23
C PRO A 170 -18.60 5.50 9.40
N PHE A 171 -17.96 4.49 9.96
CA PHE A 171 -17.02 3.64 9.24
C PHE A 171 -17.78 2.77 8.24
N ILE A 172 -17.48 2.93 6.95
CA ILE A 172 -18.11 2.25 5.80
C ILE A 172 -19.57 2.64 5.53
N CYS A 173 -20.54 2.27 6.38
CA CYS A 173 -21.98 2.54 6.15
C CYS A 173 -22.83 2.69 7.42
#